data_AF-G3FEG7-F1
#
_entry.id   AF-G3FEG7-F1
#
_cell.length_a   1.000
_cell.length_b   1.000
_cell.length_c   1.000
_cell.angle_alpha   90.00
_cell.angle_beta   90.00
_cell.angle_gamma   90.00
#
_symmetry.space_group_name_H-M   'P 1'
#
loop_
_entity.id
_entity.type
_entity.pdbx_description
1 polymer ?
#
loop_
_entity_poly.entity_id
_entity_poly.type
_entity_poly.pdbx_seq_one_letter_code
_entity_poly.pdbx_strand_id
1 'polypeptide(L)'
;LASPSMRGSTPLDVAAASVTDNNELALALREPDLEKVVQYLAGCGLQSCVMLISKGYPDIGWNPVEGERYLDFLRFAVFCNGESVEENANVVVRLLIRRPECFGPALRGEGGNGLLAAMEEAIKISEDPGRDGPSPTTEDSRTLNDVMEEEEDDTIHMGNAIMTFYAALIDLLGRCAPEMHLIHAGKGEAIRIRAILRSLIPIEDLVGVISTPFLMPTLAKDGTVIEPDMSAGFCPDHKAAM
;
A
#
# COMPACT_ATOMS: atom_id res chain seq x y z
N LEU A 1 -8.03 -11.26 10.54
CA LEU A 1 -6.79 -10.97 9.77
C LEU A 1 -6.16 -9.63 10.18
N ALA A 2 -6.74 -8.91 11.15
CA ALA A 2 -6.33 -7.54 11.50
C ALA A 2 -5.59 -7.42 12.85
N SER A 3 -4.80 -8.40 13.31
CA SER A 3 -3.93 -8.15 14.47
C SER A 3 -2.53 -7.71 14.03
N PRO A 4 -1.91 -6.71 14.67
CA PRO A 4 -0.51 -6.33 14.42
C PRO A 4 0.47 -7.50 14.61
N SER A 5 0.11 -8.49 15.44
CA SER A 5 0.80 -9.79 15.58
C SER A 5 0.66 -10.72 14.36
N MET A 6 0.23 -10.23 13.20
CA MET A 6 0.19 -10.93 11.91
C MET A 6 1.27 -10.42 10.93
N ARG A 7 2.42 -9.91 11.41
CA ARG A 7 3.64 -9.77 10.58
C ARG A 7 4.29 -11.12 10.22
N GLY A 8 3.78 -12.24 10.74
CA GLY A 8 4.06 -13.59 10.24
C GLY A 8 3.20 -14.00 9.03
N SER A 9 3.53 -15.12 8.39
CA SER A 9 2.83 -15.62 7.19
C SER A 9 1.32 -15.74 7.41
N THR A 10 0.53 -14.89 6.76
CA THR A 10 -0.92 -15.06 6.71
C THR A 10 -1.30 -16.04 5.59
N PRO A 11 -2.50 -16.64 5.63
CA PRO A 11 -2.98 -17.45 4.50
C PRO A 11 -2.98 -16.69 3.17
N LEU A 12 -3.14 -15.36 3.20
CA LEU A 12 -3.08 -14.52 2.01
C LEU A 12 -1.64 -14.40 1.50
N ASP A 13 -0.66 -14.22 2.38
CA ASP A 13 0.76 -14.13 1.99
C ASP A 13 1.25 -15.45 1.39
N VAL A 14 0.80 -16.58 1.93
CA VAL A 14 1.09 -17.91 1.35
C VAL A 14 0.45 -18.06 -0.02
N ALA A 15 -0.78 -17.56 -0.21
CA ALA A 15 -1.44 -17.55 -1.51
C ALA A 15 -0.71 -16.64 -2.51
N ALA A 16 -0.30 -15.45 -2.08
CA ALA A 16 0.48 -14.51 -2.87
C ALA A 16 1.82 -15.13 -3.32
N ALA A 17 2.57 -15.72 -2.39
CA ALA A 17 3.83 -16.41 -2.68
C ALA A 17 3.64 -17.60 -3.64
N SER A 18 2.53 -18.33 -3.51
CA SER A 18 2.23 -19.46 -4.41
C SER A 18 1.99 -19.02 -5.86
N VAL A 19 1.45 -17.81 -6.07
CA VAL A 19 1.13 -17.28 -7.40
C VAL A 19 2.31 -16.52 -8.02
N THR A 20 3.18 -15.93 -7.20
CA THR A 20 4.25 -14.99 -7.64
C THR A 20 5.13 -15.52 -8.78
N ASP A 21 5.54 -16.79 -8.69
CA ASP A 21 6.43 -17.43 -9.67
C ASP A 21 5.74 -18.57 -10.44
N ASN A 22 4.41 -18.67 -10.38
CA ASN A 22 3.65 -19.78 -10.96
C ASN A 22 2.55 -19.30 -11.91
N ASN A 23 2.90 -19.26 -13.20
CA ASN A 23 1.98 -18.86 -14.27
C ASN A 23 0.73 -19.75 -14.33
N GLU A 24 0.84 -21.06 -14.06
CA GLU A 24 -0.32 -21.96 -14.11
C GLU A 24 -1.34 -21.61 -13.02
N LEU A 25 -0.87 -21.28 -11.82
CA LEU A 25 -1.74 -20.86 -10.72
C LEU A 25 -2.31 -19.47 -10.96
N ALA A 26 -1.53 -18.53 -11.51
CA ALA A 26 -2.02 -17.22 -11.90
C ALA A 26 -3.17 -17.33 -12.93
N LEU A 27 -3.02 -18.19 -13.94
CA LEU A 27 -4.04 -18.46 -14.95
C LEU A 27 -5.23 -19.28 -14.43
N ALA A 28 -5.07 -19.98 -13.30
CA ALA A 28 -6.15 -20.72 -12.66
C ALA A 28 -7.07 -19.82 -11.80
N LEU A 29 -6.66 -18.59 -11.49
CA LEU A 29 -7.48 -17.62 -10.77
C LEU A 29 -8.69 -17.23 -11.62
N ARG A 30 -9.87 -17.18 -11.00
CA ARG A 30 -11.11 -16.79 -11.67
C ARG A 30 -11.68 -15.51 -11.09
N GLU A 31 -12.60 -14.89 -11.83
CA GLU A 31 -13.27 -13.65 -11.40
C GLU A 31 -13.84 -13.72 -9.96
N PRO A 32 -14.46 -14.82 -9.48
CA PRO A 32 -14.93 -14.91 -8.09
C PRO A 32 -13.82 -14.85 -7.03
N ASP A 33 -12.64 -15.39 -7.35
CA ASP A 33 -11.50 -15.42 -6.43
C ASP A 33 -10.93 -13.99 -6.28
N LEU A 34 -10.75 -13.29 -7.40
CA LEU A 34 -10.32 -11.89 -7.44
C LEU A 34 -11.36 -10.95 -6.85
N GLU A 35 -12.64 -11.16 -7.13
CA GLU A 35 -13.73 -10.35 -6.58
C GLU A 35 -13.75 -10.40 -5.06
N LYS A 36 -13.49 -11.57 -4.47
CA LYS A 36 -13.44 -11.71 -3.01
C LYS A 36 -12.30 -10.89 -2.40
N VAL A 37 -11.13 -10.83 -3.06
CA VAL A 37 -10.01 -9.99 -2.60
C VAL A 37 -10.35 -8.51 -2.72
N VAL A 38 -10.93 -8.09 -3.85
CA VAL A 38 -11.40 -6.69 -4.05
C VAL A 38 -12.48 -6.33 -3.02
N GLN A 39 -13.37 -7.25 -2.65
CA GLN A 39 -14.36 -7.04 -1.59
C GLN A 39 -13.71 -6.73 -0.25
N TYR A 40 -12.64 -7.45 0.11
CA TYR A 40 -11.91 -7.18 1.35
C TYR A 40 -11.15 -5.87 1.29
N LEU A 41 -10.49 -5.57 0.17
CA LEU A 41 -9.83 -4.28 -0.06
C LEU A 41 -10.79 -3.09 0.05
N ALA A 42 -12.00 -3.20 -0.50
CA ALA A 42 -13.04 -2.18 -0.34
C ALA A 42 -13.42 -1.97 1.13
N GLY A 43 -13.45 -3.05 1.93
CA GLY A 43 -13.66 -2.99 3.38
C GLY A 43 -12.58 -2.17 4.08
N CYS A 44 -11.30 -2.35 3.70
CA CYS A 44 -10.19 -1.57 4.23
C CYS A 44 -10.34 -0.06 3.97
N GLY A 45 -10.93 0.33 2.82
CA GLY A 45 -11.20 1.74 2.51
C GLY A 45 -12.37 2.38 3.27
N LEU A 46 -13.14 1.59 4.02
CA LEU A 46 -14.36 2.02 4.73
C LEU A 46 -14.31 1.79 6.24
N GLN A 47 -13.31 1.05 6.74
CA GLN A 47 -13.27 0.60 8.13
C GLN A 47 -11.93 0.96 8.76
N SER A 48 -12.00 1.58 9.94
CA SER A 48 -10.84 1.81 10.79
C SER A 48 -10.28 0.49 11.34
N CYS A 49 -8.98 0.46 11.58
CA CYS A 49 -8.36 -0.68 12.25
C CYS A 49 -8.59 -0.63 13.77
N VAL A 50 -9.65 -1.31 14.24
CA VAL A 50 -10.01 -1.38 15.68
C VAL A 50 -8.84 -1.84 16.54
N MET A 51 -8.01 -2.75 16.02
CA MET A 51 -6.83 -3.24 16.74
C MET A 51 -5.77 -2.16 16.93
N LEU A 52 -5.47 -1.34 15.92
CA LEU A 52 -4.56 -0.20 16.08
C LEU A 52 -5.13 0.83 17.06
N ILE A 53 -6.43 1.14 16.95
CA ILE A 53 -7.09 2.05 17.90
C ILE A 53 -6.96 1.54 19.34
N SER A 54 -7.16 0.23 19.56
CA SER A 54 -7.00 -0.38 20.89
C SER A 54 -5.57 -0.33 21.44
N LYS A 55 -4.57 -0.23 20.56
CA LYS A 55 -3.16 -0.04 20.90
C LYS A 55 -2.76 1.44 21.06
N GLY A 56 -3.72 2.37 20.99
CA GLY A 56 -3.48 3.80 21.17
C GLY A 56 -3.11 4.57 19.90
N TYR A 57 -3.20 3.95 18.72
CA TYR A 57 -2.98 4.65 17.45
C TYR A 57 -4.15 5.59 17.09
N PRO A 58 -3.87 6.69 16.38
CA PRO A 58 -4.92 7.58 15.87
C PRO A 58 -5.88 6.86 14.91
N ASP A 59 -7.17 7.16 15.03
CA ASP A 59 -8.17 6.69 14.09
C ASP A 59 -8.18 7.57 12.82
N ILE A 60 -7.75 7.00 11.70
CA ILE A 60 -7.73 7.66 10.39
C ILE A 60 -8.96 7.33 9.52
N GLY A 61 -9.87 6.47 9.97
CA GLY A 61 -11.12 6.14 9.27
C GLY A 61 -11.02 5.09 8.15
N TRP A 62 -9.84 4.48 7.95
CA TRP A 62 -9.57 3.41 6.98
C TRP A 62 -8.34 2.59 7.41
N ASN A 63 -8.02 1.50 6.71
CA ASN A 63 -6.95 0.57 7.07
C ASN A 63 -5.91 0.41 5.93
N PRO A 64 -4.90 1.30 5.85
CA PRO A 64 -3.83 1.19 4.85
C PRO A 64 -2.96 -0.07 5.04
N VAL A 65 -2.75 -0.49 6.29
CA VAL A 65 -1.88 -1.63 6.63
C VAL A 65 -2.44 -2.94 6.08
N GLU A 66 -3.73 -3.20 6.27
CA GLU A 66 -4.36 -4.42 5.75
C GLU A 66 -4.68 -4.30 4.25
N GLY A 67 -5.04 -3.10 3.79
CA GLY A 67 -5.30 -2.83 2.37
C GLY A 67 -4.11 -3.16 1.47
N GLU A 68 -2.90 -2.82 1.93
CA GLU A 68 -1.67 -3.07 1.20
C GLU A 68 -1.41 -4.55 0.91
N ARG A 69 -1.75 -5.45 1.85
CA ARG A 69 -1.61 -6.90 1.65
C ARG A 69 -2.52 -7.45 0.55
N TYR A 70 -3.73 -6.90 0.43
CA TYR A 70 -4.63 -7.26 -0.66
C TYR A 70 -4.13 -6.75 -2.00
N LEU A 71 -3.54 -5.54 -2.04
CA LEU A 71 -2.90 -5.00 -3.24
C LEU A 71 -1.72 -5.87 -3.66
N ASP A 72 -0.88 -6.33 -2.72
CA ASP A 72 0.24 -7.22 -3.00
C ASP A 72 -0.22 -8.53 -3.64
N PHE A 73 -1.24 -9.19 -3.10
CA PHE A 73 -1.81 -10.38 -3.73
C PHE A 73 -2.29 -10.11 -5.16
N LEU A 74 -3.04 -9.02 -5.36
CA LEU A 74 -3.54 -8.65 -6.69
C LEU A 74 -2.39 -8.38 -7.66
N ARG A 75 -1.29 -7.79 -7.17
CA ARG A 75 -0.09 -7.52 -7.96
C ARG A 75 0.51 -8.79 -8.54
N PHE A 76 0.65 -9.84 -7.72
CA PHE A 76 1.14 -11.14 -8.17
C PHE A 76 0.14 -11.88 -9.07
N ALA A 77 -1.17 -11.66 -8.87
CA ALA A 77 -2.19 -12.24 -9.73
C ALA A 77 -2.18 -11.65 -11.15
N VAL A 78 -1.85 -10.36 -11.31
CA VAL A 78 -1.82 -9.69 -12.63
C VAL A 78 -0.44 -9.68 -13.27
N PHE A 79 0.61 -9.98 -12.53
CA PHE A 79 1.99 -9.95 -13.03
C PHE A 79 2.80 -11.10 -12.42
N CYS A 80 3.24 -12.02 -13.26
CA CYS A 80 3.90 -13.25 -12.86
C CYS A 80 5.12 -13.50 -13.75
N ASN A 81 6.27 -13.85 -13.16
CA ASN A 81 7.52 -14.13 -13.89
C ASN A 81 7.97 -13.05 -14.90
N GLY A 82 7.69 -11.77 -14.62
CA GLY A 82 8.07 -10.66 -15.51
C GLY A 82 7.07 -10.37 -16.63
N GLU A 83 5.95 -11.10 -16.68
CA GLU A 83 4.94 -10.98 -17.73
C GLU A 83 3.57 -10.56 -17.16
N SER A 84 2.81 -9.83 -17.98
CA SER A 84 1.43 -9.45 -17.67
C SER A 84 0.49 -10.65 -17.84
N VAL A 85 -0.38 -10.87 -16.87
CA VAL A 85 -1.51 -11.80 -16.98
C VAL A 85 -2.75 -10.99 -17.38
N GLU A 86 -2.85 -10.68 -18.67
CA GLU A 86 -3.84 -9.74 -19.22
C GLU A 86 -5.30 -10.06 -18.82
N GLU A 87 -5.68 -11.33 -18.77
CA GLU A 87 -7.03 -11.74 -18.35
C GLU A 87 -7.33 -11.32 -16.92
N ASN A 88 -6.38 -11.51 -16.00
CA ASN A 88 -6.50 -11.10 -14.61
C ASN A 88 -6.47 -9.58 -14.49
N ALA A 89 -5.55 -8.90 -15.17
CA ALA A 89 -5.46 -7.44 -15.17
C ALA A 89 -6.79 -6.79 -15.57
N ASN A 90 -7.41 -7.28 -16.65
CA ASN A 90 -8.69 -6.79 -17.15
C ASN A 90 -9.83 -7.01 -16.14
N VAL A 91 -9.84 -8.14 -15.44
CA VAL A 91 -10.81 -8.42 -14.37
C VAL A 91 -10.58 -7.48 -13.18
N VAL A 92 -9.34 -7.34 -12.71
CA VAL A 92 -8.97 -6.50 -11.57
C VAL A 92 -9.36 -5.05 -11.82
N VAL A 93 -8.99 -4.46 -12.97
CA VAL A 93 -9.37 -3.07 -13.29
C VAL A 93 -10.88 -2.89 -13.27
N ARG A 94 -11.65 -3.80 -13.90
CA ARG A 94 -13.12 -3.74 -13.92
C ARG A 94 -13.74 -3.84 -12.52
N LEU A 95 -13.17 -4.67 -11.65
CA LEU A 95 -13.65 -4.84 -10.27
C LEU A 95 -13.33 -3.61 -9.41
N LEU A 96 -12.12 -3.05 -9.53
CA LEU A 96 -11.70 -1.86 -8.79
C LEU A 96 -12.54 -0.63 -9.13
N ILE A 97 -12.78 -0.34 -10.41
CA ILE A 97 -13.57 0.85 -10.80
C ILE A 97 -15.06 0.76 -10.39
N ARG A 98 -15.55 -0.44 -10.07
CA ARG A 98 -16.90 -0.64 -9.52
C ARG A 98 -16.97 -0.43 -8.01
N ARG A 99 -15.82 -0.29 -7.35
CA ARG A 99 -15.66 -0.15 -5.90
C ARG A 99 -14.62 0.93 -5.60
N PRO A 100 -14.98 2.22 -5.76
CA PRO A 100 -14.05 3.33 -5.60
C PRO A 100 -13.38 3.39 -4.21
N GLU A 101 -13.94 2.71 -3.22
CA GLU A 101 -13.38 2.57 -1.88
C GLU A 101 -12.02 1.86 -1.87
N CYS A 102 -11.74 1.02 -2.87
CA CYS A 102 -10.46 0.31 -3.00
C CYS A 102 -9.27 1.25 -3.22
N PHE A 103 -9.50 2.47 -3.72
CA PHE A 103 -8.42 3.41 -4.04
C PHE A 103 -7.94 4.22 -2.83
N GLY A 104 -8.55 4.03 -1.66
CA GLY A 104 -8.30 4.86 -0.49
C GLY A 104 -9.01 6.23 -0.55
N PRO A 105 -9.05 6.95 0.57
CA PRO A 105 -9.88 8.15 0.71
C PRO A 105 -9.45 9.31 -0.20
N ALA A 106 -8.17 9.41 -0.58
CA ALA A 106 -7.68 10.51 -1.41
C ALA A 106 -8.04 10.37 -2.89
N LEU A 107 -8.32 9.14 -3.36
CA LEU A 107 -8.53 8.83 -4.78
C LEU A 107 -9.95 8.38 -5.11
N ARG A 108 -10.84 8.22 -4.13
CA ARG A 108 -12.24 7.78 -4.34
C ARG A 108 -13.19 8.86 -4.92
N GLY A 109 -12.67 9.98 -5.41
CA GLY A 109 -13.41 11.02 -6.16
C GLY A 109 -14.29 11.96 -5.32
N GLU A 110 -15.01 11.48 -4.30
CA GLU A 110 -15.80 12.33 -3.41
C GLU A 110 -14.93 12.91 -2.28
N GLY A 111 -14.50 14.16 -2.44
CA GLY A 111 -13.77 14.92 -1.41
C GLY A 111 -12.30 14.52 -1.21
N GLY A 112 -11.74 13.69 -2.09
CA GLY A 112 -10.32 13.37 -2.11
C GLY A 112 -9.46 14.53 -2.64
N ASN A 113 -8.29 14.74 -2.04
CA ASN A 113 -7.36 15.81 -2.42
C ASN A 113 -6.33 15.40 -3.49
N GLY A 114 -6.46 14.20 -4.07
CA GLY A 114 -5.49 13.65 -5.01
C GLY A 114 -4.32 12.93 -4.35
N LEU A 115 -3.51 12.24 -5.17
CA LEU A 115 -2.39 11.41 -4.74
C LEU A 115 -1.27 12.26 -4.14
N LEU A 116 -0.94 13.40 -4.78
CA LEU A 116 0.15 14.26 -4.31
C LEU A 116 -0.11 14.78 -2.90
N ALA A 117 -1.29 15.35 -2.67
CA ALA A 117 -1.66 15.85 -1.36
C ALA A 117 -1.70 14.73 -0.30
N ALA A 118 -2.09 13.52 -0.69
CA ALA A 118 -2.08 12.37 0.20
C ALA A 118 -0.66 11.95 0.61
N MET A 119 0.27 11.94 -0.34
CA MET A 119 1.68 11.64 -0.06
C MET A 119 2.32 12.73 0.81
N GLU A 120 2.07 14.01 0.53
CA GLU A 120 2.56 15.12 1.34
C GLU A 120 2.01 15.07 2.77
N GLU A 121 0.73 14.72 2.95
CA GLU A 121 0.14 14.56 4.27
C GLU A 121 0.69 13.34 5.01
N ALA A 122 0.93 12.23 4.31
CA ALA A 122 1.55 11.05 4.89
C ALA A 122 2.97 11.31 5.38
N ILE A 123 3.75 12.13 4.67
CA ILE A 123 5.07 12.59 5.11
C ILE A 123 4.95 13.42 6.40
N LYS A 124 4.02 14.38 6.46
CA LYS A 124 3.78 15.15 7.68
C LYS A 124 3.33 14.29 8.86
N ILE A 125 2.58 13.21 8.60
CA ILE A 125 2.23 12.23 9.63
C ILE A 125 3.49 11.54 10.13
N SER A 126 4.36 11.06 9.23
CA SER A 126 5.61 10.39 9.64
C SER A 126 6.58 11.30 10.43
N GLU A 127 6.49 12.62 10.24
CA GLU A 127 7.28 13.61 10.98
C GLU A 127 6.66 13.99 12.35
N ASP A 128 5.42 13.57 12.64
CA ASP A 128 4.70 13.87 13.88
C ASP A 128 4.49 12.58 14.70
N PRO A 129 5.31 12.34 15.75
CA PRO A 129 5.21 11.13 16.58
C PRO A 129 3.83 10.93 17.22
N GLY A 130 3.07 12.00 17.48
CA GLY A 130 1.72 11.91 18.04
C GLY A 130 0.67 11.42 17.03
N ARG A 131 0.99 11.45 15.74
CA ARG A 131 0.15 10.98 14.63
C ARG A 131 0.65 9.68 14.02
N ASP A 132 1.97 9.45 14.07
CA ASP A 132 2.60 8.30 13.43
C ASP A 132 2.52 7.02 14.27
N GLY A 133 2.64 7.16 15.59
CA GLY A 133 2.71 6.04 16.54
C GLY A 133 1.56 6.03 17.55
N PRO A 134 1.59 5.08 18.50
CA PRO A 134 0.62 5.04 19.59
C PRO A 134 0.81 6.24 20.53
N SER A 135 -0.29 6.88 20.92
CA SER A 135 -0.24 7.98 21.89
C SER A 135 0.21 7.45 23.26
N PRO A 136 1.11 8.14 23.98
CA PRO A 136 1.50 7.76 25.33
C PRO A 136 0.32 8.02 26.26
N THR A 137 -0.54 7.02 26.46
CA THR A 137 -1.62 7.12 27.44
C THR A 137 -1.04 7.26 28.84
N THR A 138 -1.53 8.28 29.54
CA THR A 138 -1.27 8.63 30.94
C THR A 138 -1.36 7.44 31.91
N GLU A 139 -0.29 7.26 32.70
CA GLU A 139 -0.24 6.89 34.13
C GLU A 139 -0.13 5.45 34.68
N ASP A 140 0.14 4.36 33.93
CA ASP A 140 0.29 3.04 34.62
C ASP A 140 1.43 2.09 34.15
N SER A 141 2.43 2.55 33.40
CA SER A 141 3.48 1.63 32.86
C SER A 141 4.91 2.02 33.18
N ARG A 142 5.17 2.61 34.35
CA ARG A 142 6.55 2.95 34.81
C ARG A 142 7.34 1.74 35.34
N THR A 143 6.98 0.51 34.96
CA THR A 143 7.64 -0.73 35.41
C THR A 143 8.02 -1.70 34.29
N LEU A 144 8.08 -1.25 33.02
CA LEU A 144 8.31 -2.11 31.85
C LEU A 144 9.60 -1.78 31.07
N ASN A 145 10.66 -1.34 31.74
CA ASN A 145 11.96 -1.12 31.08
C ASN A 145 12.63 -2.40 30.55
N ASP A 146 12.00 -3.57 30.69
CA ASP A 146 12.49 -4.89 30.22
C ASP A 146 11.63 -5.48 29.07
N VAL A 147 10.60 -4.75 28.59
CA VAL A 147 9.68 -5.17 27.49
C VAL A 147 9.86 -4.31 26.24
N MET A 148 10.58 -3.19 26.34
CA MET A 148 10.74 -2.22 25.24
C MET A 148 11.59 -2.74 24.07
N GLU A 149 12.49 -3.71 24.29
CA GLU A 149 13.33 -4.25 23.20
C GLU A 149 12.57 -5.22 22.27
N GLU A 150 11.46 -5.82 22.70
CA GLU A 150 10.59 -6.65 21.84
C GLU A 150 9.47 -5.83 21.14
N GLU A 151 9.09 -4.67 21.70
CA GLU A 151 8.03 -3.82 21.15
C GLU A 151 8.50 -2.88 20.03
N GLU A 152 9.81 -2.62 19.92
CA GLU A 152 10.38 -1.79 18.84
C GLU A 152 10.13 -2.42 17.45
N ASP A 153 10.22 -3.75 17.33
CA ASP A 153 10.01 -4.51 16.08
C ASP A 153 8.53 -4.57 15.62
N ASP A 154 7.59 -4.22 16.50
CA ASP A 154 6.15 -4.31 16.26
C ASP A 154 5.47 -2.94 16.03
N THR A 155 6.26 -1.86 16.04
CA THR A 155 5.76 -0.51 15.83
C THR A 155 5.35 -0.29 14.37
N ILE A 156 4.19 0.34 14.17
CA ILE A 156 3.65 0.67 12.86
C ILE A 156 3.76 2.18 12.68
N HIS A 157 4.51 2.61 11.68
CA HIS A 157 4.56 4.01 11.30
C HIS A 157 3.37 4.31 10.38
N MET A 158 2.37 5.05 10.88
CA MET A 158 1.13 5.32 10.16
C MET A 158 1.38 6.10 8.85
N GLY A 159 2.26 7.10 8.86
CA GLY A 159 2.64 7.86 7.66
C GLY A 159 3.21 6.94 6.59
N ASN A 160 4.11 6.04 6.98
CA ASN A 160 4.69 5.04 6.08
C ASN A 160 3.64 4.07 5.55
N ALA A 161 2.74 3.56 6.41
CA ALA A 161 1.68 2.67 5.97
C ALA A 161 0.80 3.30 4.88
N ILE A 162 0.48 4.59 5.01
CA ILE A 162 -0.28 5.34 4.00
C ILE A 162 0.52 5.46 2.69
N MET A 163 1.80 5.83 2.77
CA MET A 163 2.67 5.93 1.58
C MET A 163 2.81 4.59 0.86
N THR A 164 3.05 3.51 1.60
CA THR A 164 3.19 2.15 1.05
C THR A 164 1.91 1.68 0.40
N PHE A 165 0.74 1.93 1.01
CA PHE A 165 -0.55 1.61 0.39
C PHE A 165 -0.72 2.28 -0.98
N TYR A 166 -0.49 3.59 -1.06
CA TYR A 166 -0.64 4.31 -2.33
C TYR A 166 0.43 3.89 -3.34
N ALA A 167 1.67 3.64 -2.92
CA ALA A 167 2.72 3.12 -3.79
C ALA A 167 2.35 1.74 -4.38
N ALA A 168 1.85 0.82 -3.56
CA ALA A 168 1.38 -0.50 -3.99
C ALA A 168 0.20 -0.40 -4.96
N LEU A 169 -0.74 0.53 -4.71
CA LEU A 169 -1.86 0.78 -5.60
C LEU A 169 -1.40 1.29 -6.97
N ILE A 170 -0.42 2.21 -7.01
CA ILE A 170 0.14 2.71 -8.27
C ILE A 170 0.89 1.60 -9.01
N ASP A 171 1.69 0.78 -8.32
CA ASP A 171 2.40 -0.36 -8.91
C ASP A 171 1.42 -1.36 -9.53
N LEU A 172 0.34 -1.71 -8.82
CA LEU A 172 -0.73 -2.58 -9.33
C LEU A 172 -1.37 -1.99 -10.61
N LEU A 173 -1.77 -0.72 -10.60
CA LEU A 173 -2.38 -0.08 -11.75
C LEU A 173 -1.43 0.02 -12.95
N GLY A 174 -0.13 0.24 -12.68
CA GLY A 174 0.92 0.23 -13.69
C GLY A 174 1.10 -1.15 -14.34
N ARG A 175 1.02 -2.23 -13.56
CA ARG A 175 1.07 -3.61 -14.06
C ARG A 175 -0.21 -4.05 -14.78
N CYS A 176 -1.35 -3.43 -14.46
CA CYS A 176 -2.59 -3.59 -15.20
C CYS A 176 -2.62 -2.81 -16.53
N ALA A 177 -1.56 -2.06 -16.87
CA ALA A 177 -1.52 -1.31 -18.11
C ALA A 177 -1.46 -2.27 -19.32
N PRO A 178 -2.36 -2.08 -20.32
CA PRO A 178 -2.43 -3.00 -21.44
C PRO A 178 -1.21 -2.88 -22.35
N GLU A 179 -0.80 -4.01 -22.93
CA GLU A 179 0.37 -4.09 -23.80
C GLU A 179 0.31 -3.13 -25.01
N MET A 180 1.45 -2.50 -25.31
CA MET A 180 1.54 -1.49 -26.37
C MET A 180 1.16 -2.02 -27.75
N HIS A 181 1.46 -3.28 -28.06
CA HIS A 181 1.08 -3.86 -29.35
C HIS A 181 -0.43 -4.01 -29.49
N LEU A 182 -1.18 -4.24 -28.40
CA LEU A 182 -2.65 -4.37 -28.45
C LEU A 182 -3.29 -3.02 -28.72
N ILE A 183 -2.73 -1.97 -28.12
CA ILE A 183 -3.13 -0.58 -28.36
C ILE A 183 -2.84 -0.19 -29.82
N HIS A 184 -1.63 -0.45 -30.32
CA HIS A 184 -1.27 -0.13 -31.70
C HIS A 184 -2.07 -0.93 -32.73
N ALA A 185 -2.46 -2.18 -32.39
CA ALA A 185 -3.35 -3.00 -33.20
C ALA A 185 -4.83 -2.54 -33.15
N GLY A 186 -5.16 -1.47 -32.41
CA GLY A 186 -6.51 -0.92 -32.36
C GLY A 186 -7.50 -1.77 -31.55
N LYS A 187 -7.03 -2.60 -30.60
CA LYS A 187 -7.92 -3.40 -29.75
C LYS A 187 -8.71 -2.47 -28.83
N GLY A 188 -10.03 -2.43 -29.03
CA GLY A 188 -10.92 -1.52 -28.31
C GLY A 188 -10.83 -1.63 -26.79
N GLU A 189 -10.70 -2.85 -26.25
CA GLU A 189 -10.60 -3.05 -24.80
C GLU A 189 -9.31 -2.48 -24.21
N ALA A 190 -8.17 -2.71 -24.86
CA ALA A 190 -6.88 -2.14 -24.46
C ALA A 190 -6.91 -0.59 -24.48
N ILE A 191 -7.55 0.00 -25.48
CA ILE A 191 -7.71 1.46 -25.56
C ILE A 191 -8.59 1.98 -24.41
N ARG A 192 -9.69 1.28 -24.09
CA ARG A 192 -10.60 1.65 -23.01
C ARG A 192 -9.91 1.58 -21.65
N ILE A 193 -9.19 0.49 -21.36
CA ILE A 193 -8.48 0.31 -20.09
C ILE A 193 -7.39 1.37 -19.94
N ARG A 194 -6.61 1.64 -20.99
CA ARG A 194 -5.63 2.73 -20.98
C ARG A 194 -6.26 4.09 -20.65
N ALA A 195 -7.44 4.38 -21.20
CA ALA A 195 -8.16 5.61 -20.91
C ALA A 195 -8.64 5.68 -19.45
N ILE A 196 -9.15 4.56 -18.92
CA ILE A 196 -9.55 4.43 -17.52
C ILE A 196 -8.36 4.71 -16.59
N LEU A 197 -7.23 4.00 -16.79
CA LEU A 197 -6.04 4.16 -15.94
C LEU A 197 -5.53 5.60 -15.94
N ARG A 198 -5.55 6.28 -17.09
CA ARG A 198 -5.18 7.70 -17.22
C ARG A 198 -6.15 8.66 -16.54
N SER A 199 -7.41 8.25 -16.35
CA SER A 199 -8.41 9.08 -15.67
C SER A 199 -8.39 8.93 -14.15
N LEU A 200 -7.81 7.83 -13.64
CA LEU A 200 -7.77 7.56 -12.20
C LEU A 200 -6.79 8.47 -11.46
N ILE A 201 -5.60 8.71 -12.03
CA ILE A 201 -4.55 9.51 -11.41
C ILE A 201 -4.03 10.55 -12.40
N PRO A 202 -4.15 11.85 -12.09
CA PRO A 202 -3.56 12.90 -12.91
C PRO A 202 -2.05 12.74 -13.06
N ILE A 203 -1.52 13.04 -14.25
CA ILE A 203 -0.07 12.98 -14.48
C ILE A 203 0.70 13.98 -13.61
N GLU A 204 0.06 15.11 -13.29
CA GLU A 204 0.60 16.16 -12.43
C GLU A 204 0.88 15.64 -11.01
N ASP A 205 0.00 14.80 -10.48
CA ASP A 205 0.19 14.17 -9.18
C ASP A 205 1.42 13.25 -9.18
N LEU A 206 1.58 12.42 -10.23
CA LEU A 206 2.75 11.54 -10.35
C LEU A 206 4.05 12.34 -10.45
N VAL A 207 4.06 13.42 -11.24
CA VAL A 207 5.21 14.32 -11.36
C VAL A 207 5.52 14.98 -10.02
N GLY A 208 4.50 15.42 -9.28
CA GLY A 208 4.64 15.99 -7.95
C GLY A 208 5.28 15.01 -6.97
N VAL A 209 4.75 13.77 -6.89
CA VAL A 209 5.24 12.74 -5.98
C VAL A 209 6.69 12.36 -6.30
N ILE A 210 7.07 12.26 -7.57
CA ILE A 210 8.46 12.00 -7.98
C ILE A 210 9.39 13.17 -7.61
N SER A 211 8.85 14.39 -7.60
CA SER A 211 9.61 15.60 -7.29
C SER A 211 9.73 15.88 -5.79
N THR A 212 9.09 15.08 -4.94
CA THR A 212 9.15 15.22 -3.49
C THR A 212 10.59 15.03 -3.00
N PRO A 213 11.14 15.96 -2.20
CA PRO A 213 12.49 15.86 -1.69
C PRO A 213 12.59 14.76 -0.64
N PHE A 214 13.61 13.91 -0.76
CA PHE A 214 14.01 12.97 0.28
C PHE A 214 15.19 13.53 1.06
N LEU A 215 15.18 13.34 2.39
CA LEU A 215 16.33 13.67 3.23
C LEU A 215 17.49 12.73 2.86
N MET A 216 18.47 13.24 2.13
CA MET A 216 19.71 12.53 1.88
C MET A 216 20.62 12.65 3.11
N PRO A 217 21.45 11.64 3.42
CA PRO A 217 22.50 11.79 4.41
C PRO A 217 23.37 13.01 4.09
N THR A 218 23.53 13.91 5.06
CA THR A 218 24.32 15.14 4.87
C THR A 218 25.57 15.10 5.72
N LEU A 219 26.67 15.65 5.18
CA LEU A 219 27.92 15.77 5.93
C LEU A 219 27.84 17.00 6.84
N ALA A 220 27.89 16.81 8.15
CA ALA A 220 28.01 17.90 9.11
C ALA A 220 29.38 18.59 9.00
N LYS A 221 29.46 19.81 9.53
CA LYS A 221 30.67 20.64 9.49
C LYS A 221 31.85 20.06 10.29
N ASP A 222 31.59 19.13 11.19
CA ASP A 222 32.59 18.41 11.98
C ASP A 222 33.03 17.08 11.32
N GLY A 223 32.54 16.78 10.11
CA GLY A 223 32.86 15.56 9.38
C GLY A 223 31.99 14.35 9.77
N THR A 224 31.01 14.52 10.65
CA THR A 224 30.03 13.46 10.95
C THR A 224 28.99 13.35 9.84
N VAL A 225 28.54 12.14 9.53
CA VAL A 225 27.41 11.92 8.61
C VAL A 225 26.14 12.04 9.44
N ILE A 226 25.31 13.03 9.13
CA ILE A 226 23.94 13.10 9.63
C ILE A 226 23.13 12.20 8.72
N GLU A 227 22.93 10.95 9.16
CA GLU A 227 22.03 10.04 8.49
C GLU A 227 20.57 10.48 8.77
N PRO A 228 19.68 10.42 7.77
CA PRO A 228 18.26 10.55 8.03
C PRO A 228 17.84 9.43 9.00
N ASP A 229 16.84 9.72 9.83
CA ASP A 229 16.28 8.69 10.72
C ASP A 229 15.60 7.61 9.87
N MET A 230 16.29 6.48 9.70
CA MET A 230 15.81 5.31 8.95
C MET A 230 15.07 4.32 9.85
N SER A 231 14.84 4.65 11.13
CA SER A 231 14.12 3.76 12.06
C SER A 231 12.70 3.44 11.56
N ALA A 232 12.09 4.38 10.84
CA ALA A 232 10.85 4.19 10.10
C ALA A 232 11.13 3.78 8.65
N GLY A 233 11.80 2.64 8.42
CA GLY A 233 12.22 2.19 7.08
C GLY A 233 11.10 2.21 6.03
N PHE A 234 11.45 2.54 4.76
CA PHE A 234 10.54 2.48 3.61
C PHE A 234 10.01 1.06 3.33
N CYS A 235 10.76 0.06 3.79
CA CYS A 235 10.36 -1.34 3.79
C CYS A 235 10.19 -1.73 5.27
N PRO A 236 8.99 -2.15 5.72
CA PRO A 236 8.86 -2.77 7.03
C PRO A 236 9.84 -3.94 7.16
N ASP A 237 10.46 -4.17 8.31
CA ASP A 237 11.50 -5.20 8.46
C ASP A 237 11.03 -6.62 8.08
N HIS A 238 9.73 -6.92 8.22
CA HIS A 238 9.13 -8.17 7.75
C HIS A 238 9.14 -8.37 6.22
N LYS A 239 9.47 -7.33 5.44
CA LYS A 239 9.69 -7.37 3.99
C LYS A 239 11.17 -7.22 3.59
N ALA A 240 12.06 -6.92 4.54
CA ALA A 240 13.49 -6.76 4.26
C ALA A 240 14.21 -8.08 3.89
N ALA A 241 13.55 -9.23 4.10
CA ALA A 241 14.07 -10.56 3.83
C ALA A 241 13.41 -11.30 2.63
N MET A 242 12.60 -10.62 1.81
CA MET A 242 12.07 -11.16 0.55
C MET A 242 12.80 -10.61 -0.67
#